data_AF-A0A0E9MYP3-F1
#
_entry.id   AF-A0A0E9MYP3-F1
#
_cell.length_a   1.000
_cell.length_b   1.000
_cell.length_c   1.000
_cell.angle_alpha   90.00
_cell.angle_beta   90.00
_cell.angle_gamma   90.00
#
_symmetry.space_group_name_H-M   'P 1'
#
loop_
_entity.id
_entity.type
_entity.pdbx_description
1 polymer ?
#
loop_
_entity_poly.entity_id
_entity_poly.type
_entity_poly.pdbx_seq_one_letter_code
_entity_poly.pdbx_strand_id
1 'polypeptide(L)'
;MKKIFYFTAAVAFLAACSTPATKKVVVMASGKITPNGDVVQFEPGTQHNEATLTITGDKITVKSGNDSKEYPVPETGSWLLNLQKDTLIGSVQNYGGEATREGNITQELLMERMDSLKQLIQGANVTPARKNHFLAPNSLKKITSDDNTIIVGPFRGMPASLSPDSKGNVPEVYKFITVDDARQTLDKLEKMLKQ
;
A
#
# COMPACT_ATOMS: atom_id res chain seq x y z
N MET A 1 -24.23 56.26 -39.38
CA MET A 1 -23.22 55.19 -39.42
C MET A 1 -22.70 54.95 -38.02
N LYS A 2 -23.17 53.88 -37.34
CA LYS A 2 -22.66 53.45 -36.03
C LYS A 2 -22.62 51.92 -36.07
N LYS A 3 -21.42 51.35 -36.25
CA LYS A 3 -21.20 49.90 -36.24
C LYS A 3 -20.99 49.47 -34.79
N ILE A 4 -21.94 48.70 -34.25
CA ILE A 4 -21.83 48.06 -32.93
C ILE A 4 -21.04 46.78 -33.16
N PHE A 5 -19.79 46.75 -32.68
CA PHE A 5 -18.97 45.55 -32.62
C PHE A 5 -19.36 44.75 -31.37
N TYR A 6 -19.99 43.59 -31.58
CA TYR A 6 -20.19 42.58 -30.54
C TYR A 6 -18.91 41.76 -30.40
N PHE A 7 -18.18 41.95 -29.29
CA PHE A 7 -17.05 41.11 -28.91
C PHE A 7 -17.59 39.96 -28.04
N THR A 8 -17.77 38.78 -28.65
CA THR A 8 -18.19 37.58 -27.92
C THR A 8 -16.97 36.93 -27.30
N ALA A 9 -16.84 37.02 -25.98
CA ALA A 9 -15.79 36.35 -25.23
C ALA A 9 -16.08 34.84 -25.18
N ALA A 10 -15.27 34.05 -25.89
CA ALA A 10 -15.26 32.60 -25.75
C ALA A 10 -14.56 32.22 -24.43
N VAL A 11 -15.35 32.00 -23.37
CA VAL A 11 -14.87 31.36 -22.15
C VAL A 11 -14.69 29.88 -22.45
N ALA A 12 -13.47 29.50 -22.83
CA ALA A 12 -13.06 28.11 -22.87
C ALA A 12 -13.03 27.59 -21.43
N PHE A 13 -14.07 26.86 -21.02
CA PHE A 13 -14.02 26.02 -19.84
C PHE A 13 -12.97 24.92 -20.08
N LEU A 14 -11.75 25.17 -19.60
CA LEU A 14 -10.79 24.12 -19.32
C LEU A 14 -11.37 23.27 -18.19
N ALA A 15 -12.23 22.32 -18.55
CA ALA A 15 -12.54 21.20 -17.68
C ALA A 15 -11.26 20.38 -17.53
N ALA A 16 -10.42 20.77 -16.57
CA ALA A 16 -9.37 19.93 -16.06
C ALA A 16 -10.05 18.66 -15.54
N CYS A 17 -10.01 17.58 -16.34
CA CYS A 17 -10.28 16.24 -15.85
C CYS A 17 -9.13 15.86 -14.91
N SER A 18 -9.16 16.39 -13.69
CA SER A 18 -8.48 15.73 -12.59
C SER A 18 -9.15 14.37 -12.44
N THR A 19 -8.34 13.31 -12.49
CA THR A 19 -8.80 11.97 -12.15
C THR A 19 -9.47 12.05 -10.77
N PRO A 20 -10.73 11.60 -10.61
CA PRO A 20 -11.42 11.69 -9.34
C PRO A 20 -10.64 10.92 -8.28
N ALA A 21 -10.48 11.50 -7.09
CA ALA A 21 -9.83 10.80 -5.98
C ALA A 21 -10.57 9.48 -5.72
N THR A 22 -9.82 8.37 -5.74
CA THR A 22 -10.40 7.02 -5.63
C THR A 22 -10.17 6.39 -4.27
N LYS A 23 -11.02 5.42 -3.90
CA LYS A 23 -10.82 4.55 -2.74
C LYS A 23 -10.18 3.26 -3.22
N LYS A 24 -8.86 3.18 -3.15
CA LYS A 24 -8.11 1.99 -3.58
C LYS A 24 -7.92 1.06 -2.40
N VAL A 25 -8.38 -0.18 -2.50
CA VAL A 25 -8.14 -1.23 -1.49
C VAL A 25 -7.28 -2.32 -2.11
N VAL A 26 -6.12 -2.56 -1.52
CA VAL A 26 -5.31 -3.75 -1.82
C VAL A 26 -5.67 -4.82 -0.80
N VAL A 27 -6.11 -5.97 -1.28
CA VAL A 27 -6.47 -7.14 -0.47
C VAL A 27 -5.35 -8.14 -0.59
N MET A 28 -4.78 -8.58 0.52
CA MET A 28 -3.79 -9.64 0.56
C MET A 28 -4.33 -10.81 1.37
N ALA A 29 -4.31 -12.01 0.82
CA ALA A 29 -5.04 -13.14 1.38
C ALA A 29 -4.21 -14.44 1.41
N SER A 30 -4.41 -15.22 2.48
CA SER A 30 -3.99 -16.63 2.56
C SER A 30 -5.18 -17.51 2.16
N GLY A 31 -5.37 -17.68 0.85
CA GLY A 31 -6.51 -18.34 0.25
C GLY A 31 -6.82 -17.78 -1.13
N LYS A 32 -7.90 -18.26 -1.73
CA LYS A 32 -8.40 -17.74 -3.01
C LYS A 32 -9.28 -16.52 -2.75
N ILE A 33 -9.11 -15.50 -3.59
CA ILE A 33 -9.96 -14.30 -3.57
C ILE A 33 -10.60 -14.10 -4.95
N THR A 34 -11.89 -13.75 -4.96
CA THR A 34 -12.62 -13.39 -6.17
C THR A 34 -13.31 -12.04 -5.95
N PRO A 35 -12.67 -10.94 -6.40
CA PRO A 35 -13.27 -9.60 -6.42
C PRO A 35 -14.54 -9.53 -7.26
N ASN A 36 -15.57 -8.85 -6.75
CA ASN A 36 -16.79 -8.51 -7.48
C ASN A 36 -17.33 -7.15 -6.98
N GLY A 37 -16.88 -6.07 -7.63
CA GLY A 37 -17.15 -4.70 -7.15
C GLY A 37 -16.60 -4.47 -5.74
N ASP A 38 -17.46 -4.00 -4.83
CA ASP A 38 -17.10 -3.75 -3.42
C ASP A 38 -17.16 -5.02 -2.54
N VAL A 39 -17.38 -6.19 -3.15
CA VAL A 39 -17.44 -7.49 -2.47
C VAL A 39 -16.25 -8.35 -2.86
N VAL A 40 -15.63 -9.01 -1.89
CA VAL A 40 -14.57 -10.00 -2.09
C VAL A 40 -15.05 -11.35 -1.57
N GLN A 41 -15.17 -12.33 -2.45
CA GLN A 41 -15.32 -13.72 -2.04
C GLN A 41 -13.96 -14.25 -1.62
N PHE A 42 -13.88 -14.82 -0.43
CA PHE A 42 -12.67 -15.34 0.17
C PHE A 42 -12.85 -16.80 0.56
N GLU A 43 -11.99 -17.66 0.03
CA GLU A 43 -11.89 -19.07 0.41
C GLU A 43 -10.54 -19.27 1.11
N PRO A 44 -10.52 -19.48 2.44
CA PRO A 44 -9.28 -19.68 3.18
C PRO A 44 -8.45 -20.84 2.63
N GLY A 45 -7.13 -20.68 2.61
CA GLY A 45 -6.23 -21.69 2.08
C GLY A 45 -4.76 -21.44 2.40
N THR A 46 -3.89 -22.04 1.59
CA THR A 46 -2.42 -21.89 1.70
C THR A 46 -1.83 -21.04 0.58
N GLN A 47 -2.60 -20.74 -0.46
CA GLN A 47 -2.15 -19.89 -1.56
C GLN A 47 -2.08 -18.44 -1.14
N HIS A 48 -1.09 -17.71 -1.64
CA HIS A 48 -0.98 -16.27 -1.43
C HIS A 48 -1.53 -15.55 -2.65
N ASN A 49 -2.60 -14.79 -2.45
CA ASN A 49 -3.22 -14.02 -3.52
C ASN A 49 -3.37 -12.56 -3.11
N GLU A 50 -3.22 -11.67 -4.08
CA GLU A 50 -3.39 -10.24 -3.91
C GLU A 50 -4.30 -9.69 -5.00
N ALA A 51 -5.20 -8.78 -4.64
CA ALA A 51 -6.05 -8.06 -5.58
C ALA A 51 -6.09 -6.59 -5.23
N THR A 52 -6.17 -5.74 -6.24
CA THR A 52 -6.40 -4.30 -6.08
C THR A 52 -7.80 -4.00 -6.57
N LEU A 53 -8.61 -3.36 -5.72
CA LEU A 53 -9.98 -2.96 -6.02
C LEU A 53 -10.11 -1.44 -5.89
N THR A 54 -10.97 -0.88 -6.71
CA THR A 54 -11.45 0.50 -6.53
C THR A 54 -12.84 0.43 -5.94
N ILE A 55 -13.00 0.92 -4.72
CA ILE A 55 -14.26 0.87 -3.97
C ILE A 55 -15.15 2.04 -4.38
N THR A 56 -16.40 1.74 -4.72
CA THR A 56 -17.40 2.74 -5.09
C THR A 56 -18.22 3.23 -3.90
N GLY A 57 -18.51 2.34 -2.96
CA GLY A 57 -19.24 2.64 -1.74
C GLY A 57 -18.37 3.18 -0.59
N ASP A 58 -18.84 2.96 0.62
CA ASP A 58 -18.20 3.36 1.89
C ASP A 58 -17.62 2.18 2.67
N LYS A 59 -17.71 0.97 2.13
CA LYS A 59 -17.24 -0.25 2.77
C LYS A 59 -16.84 -1.30 1.73
N ILE A 60 -15.96 -2.20 2.14
CA ILE A 60 -15.66 -3.45 1.42
C ILE A 60 -16.24 -4.62 2.21
N THR A 61 -16.92 -5.53 1.52
CA THR A 61 -17.53 -6.72 2.14
C THR A 61 -16.73 -7.96 1.80
N VAL A 62 -16.27 -8.69 2.81
CA VAL A 62 -15.61 -9.99 2.64
C VAL A 62 -16.59 -11.10 2.97
N LYS A 63 -16.84 -11.99 2.01
CA LYS A 63 -17.68 -13.17 2.18
C LYS A 63 -16.81 -14.42 2.23
N SER A 64 -16.99 -15.25 3.25
CA SER A 64 -16.26 -16.50 3.44
C SER A 64 -17.25 -17.61 3.81
N GLY A 65 -17.68 -18.38 2.81
CA GLY A 65 -18.78 -19.32 2.99
C GLY A 65 -20.08 -18.60 3.36
N ASN A 66 -20.64 -18.94 4.52
CA ASN A 66 -21.85 -18.30 5.05
C ASN A 66 -21.55 -17.03 5.86
N ASP A 67 -20.29 -16.79 6.20
CA ASP A 67 -19.91 -15.62 6.97
C ASP A 67 -19.69 -14.42 6.05
N SER A 68 -20.09 -13.24 6.53
CA SER A 68 -19.88 -11.97 5.86
C SER A 68 -19.37 -10.95 6.86
N LYS A 69 -18.30 -10.24 6.51
CA LYS A 69 -17.73 -9.17 7.32
C LYS A 69 -17.56 -7.91 6.49
N GLU A 70 -18.00 -6.80 7.04
CA GLU A 70 -17.88 -5.49 6.41
C GLU A 70 -16.71 -4.72 7.03
N TYR A 71 -15.97 -4.01 6.19
CA TYR A 71 -14.87 -3.17 6.59
C TYR A 71 -15.10 -1.74 6.07
N PRO A 72 -15.16 -0.72 6.95
CA PRO A 72 -15.44 0.65 6.53
C PRO A 72 -14.25 1.26 5.78
N VAL A 73 -14.55 1.90 4.65
CA VAL A 73 -13.64 2.67 3.78
C VAL A 73 -14.25 4.08 3.59
N PRO A 74 -14.27 4.91 4.66
CA PRO A 74 -14.99 6.19 4.63
C PRO A 74 -14.33 7.22 3.71
N GLU A 75 -13.00 7.20 3.63
CA GLU A 75 -12.19 8.22 2.97
C GLU A 75 -11.50 7.70 1.71
N THR A 76 -11.23 8.61 0.76
CA THR A 76 -10.36 8.37 -0.38
C THR A 76 -8.91 8.11 0.06
N GLY A 77 -8.15 7.48 -0.83
CA GLY A 77 -6.76 7.10 -0.61
C GLY A 77 -6.53 5.60 -0.78
N SER A 78 -5.34 5.17 -0.38
CA SER A 78 -4.88 3.79 -0.51
C SER A 78 -4.99 3.04 0.82
N TRP A 79 -5.73 1.94 0.80
CA TRP A 79 -6.04 1.09 1.93
C TRP A 79 -5.49 -0.31 1.72
N LEU A 80 -5.18 -1.00 2.82
CA LEU A 80 -4.72 -2.38 2.83
C LEU A 80 -5.62 -3.23 3.72
N LEU A 81 -6.18 -4.28 3.15
CA LEU A 81 -6.94 -5.32 3.84
C LEU A 81 -6.07 -6.57 3.98
N ASN A 82 -5.80 -6.96 5.23
CA ASN A 82 -5.08 -8.18 5.54
C ASN A 82 -6.05 -9.33 5.80
N LEU A 83 -6.17 -10.26 4.86
CA LEU A 83 -6.82 -11.58 5.00
C LEU A 83 -5.80 -12.71 5.06
N GLN A 84 -4.52 -12.40 5.28
CA GLN A 84 -3.50 -13.40 5.54
C GLN A 84 -3.65 -13.95 6.96
N LYS A 85 -3.07 -15.13 7.19
CA LYS A 85 -3.01 -15.74 8.52
C LYS A 85 -2.09 -14.98 9.47
N ASP A 86 -1.06 -14.33 8.93
CA ASP A 86 -0.07 -13.59 9.70
C ASP A 86 -0.29 -12.07 9.62
N THR A 87 0.30 -11.37 10.56
CA THR A 87 0.38 -9.91 10.61
C THR A 87 1.26 -9.40 9.49
N LEU A 88 0.82 -8.34 8.83
CA LEU A 88 1.61 -7.60 7.86
C LEU A 88 2.28 -6.41 8.52
N ILE A 89 3.58 -6.29 8.31
CA ILE A 89 4.33 -5.09 8.62
C ILE A 89 4.88 -4.48 7.34
N GLY A 90 4.89 -3.16 7.25
CA GLY A 90 5.39 -2.50 6.05
C GLY A 90 5.83 -1.08 6.30
N SER A 91 6.66 -0.59 5.39
CA SER A 91 7.19 0.77 5.41
C SER A 91 7.33 1.32 4.00
N VAL A 92 7.36 2.65 3.92
CA VAL A 92 7.69 3.34 2.67
C VAL A 92 9.10 2.96 2.22
N GLN A 93 9.26 2.72 0.92
CA GLN A 93 10.53 2.40 0.29
C GLN A 93 11.04 3.64 -0.43
N ASN A 94 12.29 4.03 -0.14
CA ASN A 94 12.98 5.12 -0.83
C ASN A 94 13.42 4.66 -2.22
N TYR A 95 12.47 4.50 -3.13
CA TYR A 95 12.69 3.96 -4.46
C TYR A 95 13.48 4.96 -5.32
N GLY A 96 14.65 4.56 -5.84
CA GLY A 96 15.47 5.39 -6.74
C GLY A 96 16.27 6.51 -6.07
N GLY A 97 16.25 6.61 -4.73
CA GLY A 97 17.06 7.58 -3.99
C GLY A 97 18.53 7.16 -3.88
N GLU A 98 19.44 8.13 -3.70
CA GLU A 98 20.89 7.90 -3.58
C GLU A 98 21.25 6.86 -2.51
N ALA A 99 20.52 6.81 -1.40
CA ALA A 99 20.68 5.84 -0.32
C ALA A 99 20.39 4.36 -0.72
N THR A 100 19.70 4.11 -1.84
CA THR A 100 19.54 2.75 -2.40
C THR A 100 20.67 2.33 -3.32
N ARG A 101 21.59 3.26 -3.65
CA ARG A 101 22.78 3.01 -4.48
C ARG A 101 24.04 2.75 -3.64
N GLU A 102 23.97 2.88 -2.32
CA GLU A 102 25.08 2.54 -1.44
C GLU A 102 25.26 1.03 -1.37
N GLY A 103 26.25 0.52 -2.12
CA GLY A 103 26.57 -0.90 -2.19
C GLY A 103 27.17 -1.49 -0.90
N ASN A 104 27.49 -0.65 0.09
CA ASN A 104 28.13 -1.05 1.34
C ASN A 104 27.28 -0.57 2.53
N ILE A 105 26.63 -1.51 3.22
CA ILE A 105 25.93 -1.25 4.49
C ILE A 105 26.93 -1.48 5.62
N THR A 106 27.16 -0.48 6.48
CA THR A 106 28.02 -0.65 7.66
C THR A 106 27.33 -1.54 8.70
N GLN A 107 28.10 -2.11 9.63
CA GLN A 107 27.53 -2.95 10.69
C GLN A 107 26.59 -2.14 11.59
N GLU A 108 26.92 -0.88 11.87
CA GLU A 108 26.09 0.01 12.69
C GLU A 108 24.75 0.27 12.01
N LEU A 109 24.76 0.59 10.72
CA LEU A 109 23.54 0.81 9.94
C LEU A 109 22.71 -0.47 9.83
N LEU A 110 23.37 -1.64 9.72
CA LEU A 110 22.67 -2.92 9.73
C LEU A 110 21.99 -3.17 11.08
N MET A 111 22.68 -2.93 12.20
CA MET A 111 22.13 -3.06 13.54
C MET A 111 20.96 -2.10 13.78
N GLU A 112 21.06 -0.85 13.32
CA GLU A 112 19.97 0.13 13.39
C GLU A 112 18.72 -0.34 12.62
N ARG A 113 18.92 -0.88 11.41
CA ARG A 113 17.82 -1.44 10.61
C ARG A 113 17.20 -2.67 11.29
N MET A 114 18.01 -3.51 11.91
CA MET A 114 17.53 -4.67 12.67
C MET A 114 16.73 -4.25 13.90
N ASP A 115 17.19 -3.25 14.66
CA ASP A 115 16.43 -2.73 15.81
C ASP A 115 15.10 -2.11 15.35
N SER A 116 15.12 -1.34 14.26
CA SER A 116 13.92 -0.79 13.65
C SER A 116 12.93 -1.88 13.24
N LEU A 117 13.42 -2.98 12.66
CA LEU A 117 12.59 -4.14 12.30
C LEU A 117 12.04 -4.86 13.54
N LYS A 118 12.82 -5.00 14.62
CA LYS A 118 12.35 -5.55 15.90
C LYS A 118 11.21 -4.71 16.50
N GLN A 119 11.37 -3.38 16.49
CA GLN A 119 10.32 -2.47 16.95
C GLN A 119 9.06 -2.62 16.10
N LEU A 120 9.19 -2.70 14.77
CA LEU A 120 8.06 -2.83 13.87
C LEU A 120 7.32 -4.16 14.04
N ILE A 121 8.03 -5.27 14.25
CA ILE A 121 7.44 -6.58 14.59
C ILE A 121 6.60 -6.53 15.86
N GLN A 122 6.98 -5.69 16.83
CA GLN A 122 6.24 -5.50 18.08
C GLN A 122 5.08 -4.51 17.94
N GLY A 123 4.83 -3.97 16.73
CA GLY A 123 3.87 -2.91 16.51
C GLY A 123 4.28 -1.56 17.12
N ALA A 124 5.49 -1.46 17.66
CA ALA A 124 6.10 -0.20 18.04
C ALA A 124 6.55 0.55 16.79
N ASN A 125 6.87 1.84 16.93
CA ASN A 125 7.43 2.63 15.83
C ASN A 125 6.46 2.79 14.61
N VAL A 126 5.16 2.62 14.83
CA VAL A 126 4.10 2.83 13.84
C VAL A 126 3.55 4.25 14.00
N THR A 127 4.13 5.21 13.28
CA THR A 127 3.67 6.61 13.29
C THR A 127 3.42 7.13 11.87
N PRO A 128 2.51 8.10 11.69
CA PRO A 128 2.29 8.73 10.38
C PRO A 128 3.57 9.35 9.80
N ALA A 129 4.42 9.94 10.65
CA ALA A 129 5.67 10.56 10.23
C ALA A 129 6.68 9.54 9.68
N ARG A 130 6.71 8.33 10.25
CA ARG A 130 7.63 7.26 9.84
C ARG A 130 7.08 6.39 8.71
N LYS A 131 5.80 6.58 8.33
CA LYS A 131 5.12 5.82 7.27
C LYS A 131 5.28 4.30 7.44
N ASN A 132 5.28 3.88 8.70
CA ASN A 132 5.35 2.49 9.12
C ASN A 132 3.95 1.98 9.43
N HIS A 133 3.70 0.73 9.10
CA HIS A 133 2.39 0.10 9.22
C HIS A 133 2.51 -1.27 9.87
N PHE A 134 1.57 -1.55 10.76
CA PHE A 134 1.35 -2.84 11.38
C PHE A 134 -0.14 -3.17 11.21
N LEU A 135 -0.43 -4.31 10.58
CA LEU A 135 -1.77 -4.79 10.24
C LEU A 135 -1.94 -6.22 10.72
N ALA A 136 -2.71 -6.40 11.79
CA ALA A 136 -3.10 -7.71 12.26
C ALA A 136 -3.95 -8.45 11.19
N PRO A 137 -4.04 -9.80 11.26
CA PRO A 137 -4.97 -10.57 10.45
C PRO A 137 -6.40 -10.05 10.55
N ASN A 138 -7.15 -10.18 9.46
CA ASN A 138 -8.55 -9.77 9.35
C ASN A 138 -8.81 -8.29 9.69
N SER A 139 -7.86 -7.41 9.40
CA SER A 139 -7.95 -5.97 9.63
C SER A 139 -7.76 -5.15 8.35
N LEU A 140 -8.40 -3.98 8.32
CA LEU A 140 -8.29 -2.99 7.26
C LEU A 140 -7.64 -1.73 7.84
N LYS A 141 -6.69 -1.12 7.11
CA LYS A 141 -6.09 0.15 7.52
C LYS A 141 -5.84 1.06 6.32
N LYS A 142 -6.01 2.36 6.52
CA LYS A 142 -5.56 3.39 5.58
C LYS A 142 -4.04 3.46 5.61
N ILE A 143 -3.41 3.29 4.46
CA ILE A 143 -1.94 3.38 4.32
C ILE A 143 -1.55 4.84 4.06
N THR A 144 -2.22 5.48 3.10
CA THR A 144 -1.99 6.88 2.78
C THR A 144 -3.25 7.51 2.20
N SER A 145 -3.36 8.83 2.33
CA SER A 145 -4.41 9.62 1.66
C SER A 145 -4.11 9.82 0.17
N ASP A 146 -2.89 9.52 -0.28
CA ASP A 146 -2.49 9.61 -1.68
C ASP A 146 -3.10 8.45 -2.50
N ASP A 147 -3.61 8.79 -3.69
CA ASP A 147 -4.11 7.84 -4.67
C ASP A 147 -3.00 7.33 -5.60
N ASN A 148 -1.91 8.08 -5.75
CA ASN A 148 -0.72 7.71 -6.50
C ASN A 148 0.24 6.88 -5.63
N THR A 149 -0.20 5.70 -5.21
CA THR A 149 0.58 4.81 -4.33
C THR A 149 0.58 3.36 -4.82
N ILE A 150 1.73 2.71 -4.68
CA ILE A 150 1.93 1.29 -4.96
C ILE A 150 2.12 0.56 -3.63
N ILE A 151 1.21 -0.35 -3.32
CA ILE A 151 1.33 -1.27 -2.20
C ILE A 151 1.80 -2.62 -2.76
N VAL A 152 2.97 -3.08 -2.28
CA VAL A 152 3.60 -4.33 -2.68
C VAL A 152 3.50 -5.30 -1.51
N GLY A 153 2.80 -6.42 -1.68
CA GLY A 153 2.71 -7.44 -0.64
C GLY A 153 3.95 -8.33 -0.53
N PRO A 154 3.97 -9.24 0.46
CA PRO A 154 5.16 -10.02 0.82
C PRO A 154 5.74 -10.82 -0.35
N PHE A 155 4.87 -11.46 -1.12
CA PHE A 155 5.23 -12.42 -2.16
C PHE A 155 5.39 -11.81 -3.56
N ARG A 156 5.24 -10.49 -3.67
CA ARG A 156 5.47 -9.76 -4.93
C ARG A 156 6.84 -9.11 -4.95
N GLY A 157 7.55 -9.26 -6.06
CA GLY A 157 8.75 -8.50 -6.34
C GLY A 157 8.47 -7.00 -6.37
N MET A 158 9.49 -6.21 -6.02
CA MET A 158 9.42 -4.77 -6.24
C MET A 158 9.26 -4.48 -7.74
N PRO A 159 8.46 -3.48 -8.14
CA PRO A 159 8.43 -3.02 -9.52
C PRO A 159 9.85 -2.73 -10.01
N ALA A 160 10.14 -2.95 -11.29
CA ALA A 160 11.46 -2.68 -11.88
C ALA A 160 11.67 -1.19 -12.20
N SER A 161 10.59 -0.45 -12.40
CA SER A 161 10.59 0.98 -12.65
C SER A 161 9.30 1.61 -12.12
N LEU A 162 9.38 2.88 -11.74
CA LEU A 162 8.21 3.69 -11.42
C LEU A 162 7.93 4.63 -12.58
N SER A 163 6.67 4.66 -13.00
CA SER A 163 6.20 5.64 -13.99
C SER A 163 5.52 6.79 -13.24
N PRO A 164 5.85 8.05 -13.55
CA PRO A 164 5.14 9.19 -13.00
C PRO A 164 3.66 9.16 -13.39
N ASP A 165 2.81 9.74 -12.54
CA ASP A 165 1.41 9.98 -12.87
C ASP A 165 1.25 11.06 -13.95
N SER A 166 -0.01 11.35 -14.32
CA SER A 166 -0.34 12.40 -15.30
C SER A 166 0.08 13.82 -14.87
N LYS A 167 0.50 14.01 -13.62
CA LYS A 167 0.99 15.27 -13.04
C LYS A 167 2.52 15.27 -12.86
N GLY A 168 3.21 14.20 -13.27
CA GLY A 168 4.65 14.06 -13.13
C GLY A 168 5.13 13.61 -11.74
N ASN A 169 4.23 13.22 -10.83
CA ASN A 169 4.60 12.73 -9.51
C ASN A 169 4.95 11.24 -9.56
N VAL A 170 6.09 10.88 -8.97
CA VAL A 170 6.49 9.48 -8.81
C VAL A 170 5.65 8.84 -7.69
N PRO A 171 5.04 7.66 -7.91
CA PRO A 171 4.23 7.01 -6.89
C PRO A 171 5.04 6.67 -5.64
N GLU A 172 4.44 6.85 -4.47
CA GLU A 172 4.99 6.30 -3.23
C GLU A 172 4.87 4.77 -3.25
N VAL A 173 5.93 4.07 -2.82
CA VAL A 173 5.94 2.60 -2.76
C VAL A 173 6.00 2.14 -1.32
N TYR A 174 5.05 1.31 -0.91
CA TYR A 174 5.03 0.65 0.39
C TYR A 174 5.28 -0.83 0.19
N LYS A 175 6.31 -1.38 0.84
CA LYS A 175 6.59 -2.82 0.82
C LYS A 175 6.16 -3.42 2.15
N PHE A 176 5.34 -4.45 2.06
CA PHE A 176 4.88 -5.25 3.17
C PHE A 176 5.57 -6.61 3.16
N ILE A 177 5.83 -7.13 4.36
CA ILE A 177 6.27 -8.50 4.64
C ILE A 177 5.42 -9.07 5.78
N THR A 178 5.42 -10.39 5.93
CA THR A 178 4.82 -11.03 7.09
C THR A 178 5.73 -10.89 8.31
N VAL A 179 5.17 -10.91 9.52
CA VAL A 179 5.96 -10.90 10.76
C VAL A 179 6.84 -12.14 10.85
N ASP A 180 6.36 -13.28 10.36
CA ASP A 180 7.15 -14.51 10.30
C ASP A 180 8.35 -14.38 9.36
N ASP A 181 8.18 -13.80 8.16
CA ASP A 181 9.30 -13.50 7.26
C ASP A 181 10.29 -12.51 7.88
N ALA A 182 9.77 -11.52 8.62
CA ALA A 182 10.58 -10.53 9.31
C ALA A 182 11.44 -11.17 10.41
N ARG A 183 10.86 -12.09 11.20
CA ARG A 183 11.60 -12.87 12.22
C ARG A 183 12.68 -13.74 11.57
N GLN A 184 12.35 -14.45 10.50
CA GLN A 184 13.35 -15.26 9.78
C GLN A 184 14.49 -14.41 9.21
N THR A 185 14.16 -13.20 8.74
CA THR A 185 15.17 -12.25 8.24
C THR A 185 16.07 -11.77 9.38
N LEU A 186 15.49 -11.38 10.53
CA LEU A 186 16.27 -11.01 11.72
C LEU A 186 17.19 -12.15 12.18
N ASP A 187 16.69 -13.37 12.28
CA ASP A 187 17.48 -14.53 12.70
C ASP A 187 18.67 -14.78 11.78
N LYS A 188 18.50 -14.59 10.46
CA LYS A 188 19.60 -14.70 9.49
C LYS A 188 20.64 -13.60 9.70
N LEU A 189 20.19 -12.35 9.85
CA LEU A 189 21.08 -11.20 10.06
C LEU A 189 21.85 -11.32 11.39
N GLU A 190 21.21 -11.76 12.46
CA GLU A 190 21.85 -11.98 13.76
C GLU A 190 22.92 -13.08 13.71
N LYS A 191 22.70 -14.13 12.91
CA LYS A 191 23.71 -15.17 12.68
C LYS A 191 24.91 -14.64 11.89
N MET A 192 24.66 -13.82 10.87
CA MET A 192 25.73 -13.21 10.07
C MET A 192 26.62 -12.27 10.89
N LEU A 193 26.06 -11.53 11.85
CA LEU A 193 26.82 -10.63 12.72
C LEU A 193 27.67 -11.35 13.79
N LYS A 194 27.38 -12.62 14.07
CA LYS A 194 28.11 -13.43 15.06
C LYS A 194 29.25 -14.26 14.45
N GLN A 195 29.36 -14.26 13.11
CA GLN A 195 30.42 -14.95 12.36
C GLN A 195 31.52 -13.96 11.99
#